data_AF-A0A2V8EN63-F1
#
_entry.id   AF-A0A2V8EN63-F1
#
_cell.length_a   1.000
_cell.length_b   1.000
_cell.length_c   1.000
_cell.angle_alpha   90.00
_cell.angle_beta   90.00
_cell.angle_gamma   90.00
#
_symmetry.space_group_name_H-M   'P 1'
#
loop_
_entity.id
_entity.type
_entity.pdbx_description
1 polymer ?
#
loop_
_entity_poly.entity_id
_entity_poly.type
_entity_poly.pdbx_seq_one_letter_code
_entity_poly.pdbx_strand_id
1 'polypeptide(L)'
;MATQNTDIHDPTTDLAPVLGADEHRAELERARRLAERYRLEFIDMDTFRIDQDLFRSIPADLMLRYEFVPYRRVGKTLEIVVSDPTNLPMID
;
A
#
# COMPACT_ATOMS: atom_id res chain seq x y z
N MET A 1 -20.74 46.43 -22.92
CA MET A 1 -19.55 45.98 -22.20
C MET A 1 -20.05 45.09 -21.05
N ALA A 2 -20.30 43.81 -21.29
CA ALA A 2 -19.39 42.65 -21.08
C ALA A 2 -19.06 42.47 -19.58
N THR A 3 -19.90 41.71 -18.86
CA THR A 3 -19.73 40.29 -18.44
C THR A 3 -18.97 40.17 -17.11
N GLN A 4 -19.60 39.57 -16.10
CA GLN A 4 -18.99 38.42 -15.42
C GLN A 4 -20.07 37.59 -14.70
N ASN A 5 -20.30 36.38 -15.25
CA ASN A 5 -21.05 35.31 -14.63
C ASN A 5 -20.21 34.64 -13.53
N THR A 6 -20.93 34.24 -12.46
CA THR A 6 -20.87 32.95 -11.74
C THR A 6 -19.50 32.40 -11.32
N ASP A 7 -19.30 32.31 -10.00
CA ASP A 7 -18.53 31.22 -9.42
C ASP A 7 -19.32 30.65 -8.22
N ILE A 8 -20.07 29.58 -8.50
CA ILE A 8 -20.75 28.76 -7.49
C ILE A 8 -19.65 27.82 -7.00
N HIS A 9 -19.02 28.16 -5.88
CA HIS A 9 -18.10 27.25 -5.23
C HIS A 9 -18.94 26.13 -4.59
N ASP A 10 -18.97 24.96 -5.22
CA ASP A 10 -19.57 23.75 -4.66
C ASP A 10 -18.66 23.22 -3.54
N PRO A 11 -19.08 23.22 -2.26
CA PRO A 11 -18.24 22.78 -1.15
C PRO A 11 -18.20 21.24 -0.98
N THR A 12 -18.67 20.45 -1.95
CA THR A 12 -18.86 18.99 -1.75
C THR A 12 -17.68 18.13 -2.21
N THR A 13 -16.60 18.70 -2.75
CA THR A 13 -15.45 17.92 -3.25
C THR A 13 -14.24 18.00 -2.31
N ASP A 14 -14.40 17.56 -1.06
CA ASP A 14 -13.28 17.39 -0.13
C ASP A 14 -13.50 16.12 0.73
N LEU A 15 -13.35 14.96 0.10
CA LEU A 15 -13.44 13.66 0.78
C LEU A 15 -12.44 12.62 0.27
N ALA A 16 -11.32 13.05 -0.31
CA ALA A 16 -10.18 12.18 -0.57
C ALA A 16 -8.91 12.88 -0.07
N PRO A 17 -8.16 12.29 0.88
CA PRO A 17 -6.83 12.78 1.20
C PRO A 17 -5.94 12.43 0.00
N VAL A 18 -5.78 13.39 -0.91
CA VAL A 18 -4.78 13.27 -1.97
C VAL A 18 -3.44 13.49 -1.27
N LEU A 19 -2.79 12.40 -0.85
CA LEU A 19 -1.39 12.44 -0.42
C LEU A 19 -0.63 13.26 -1.46
N GLY A 20 -0.04 14.40 -1.05
CA GLY A 20 0.67 15.26 -1.98
C GLY A 20 1.79 14.47 -2.66
N ALA A 21 2.11 14.78 -3.92
CA ALA A 21 3.15 14.07 -4.66
C ALA A 21 4.50 14.02 -3.92
N ASP A 22 4.79 15.03 -3.08
CA ASP A 22 5.98 15.09 -2.24
C ASP A 22 5.94 14.10 -1.07
N GLU A 23 4.76 13.86 -0.48
CA GLU A 23 4.56 12.92 0.62
C GLU A 23 4.70 11.47 0.14
N HIS A 24 4.14 11.15 -1.03
CA HIS A 24 4.30 9.85 -1.67
C HIS A 24 5.77 9.53 -2.01
N ARG A 25 6.52 10.52 -2.49
CA ARG A 25 7.97 10.36 -2.76
C ARG A 25 8.76 10.10 -1.48
N ALA A 26 8.48 10.85 -0.41
CA ALA A 26 9.14 10.66 0.89
C ALA A 26 8.89 9.26 1.45
N GLU A 27 7.67 8.73 1.28
CA GLU A 27 7.30 7.39 1.71
C GLU A 27 8.02 6.30 0.90
N LEU A 28 8.08 6.44 -0.44
CA LEU A 28 8.83 5.53 -1.31
C LEU A 28 10.32 5.48 -0.94
N GLU A 29 10.94 6.63 -0.66
CA GLU A 29 12.32 6.67 -0.21
C GLU A 29 12.52 5.98 1.15
N ARG A 30 11.57 6.14 2.08
CA ARG A 30 11.59 5.46 3.37
C ARG A 30 11.54 3.94 3.19
N ALA A 31 10.59 3.45 2.40
CA ALA A 31 10.40 2.03 2.17
C ALA A 31 11.62 1.40 1.46
N ARG A 32 12.21 2.09 0.48
CA ARG A 32 13.47 1.64 -0.16
C ARG A 32 14.63 1.54 0.83
N ARG A 33 14.83 2.56 1.67
CA ARG A 33 15.88 2.52 2.71
C ARG A 33 15.67 1.39 3.72
N LEU A 34 14.41 1.07 4.03
CA LEU A 34 14.07 -0.03 4.93
C LEU A 34 14.42 -1.38 4.29
N ALA A 35 14.02 -1.58 3.03
CA ALA A 35 14.34 -2.78 2.25
C ALA A 35 15.86 -3.00 2.15
N GLU A 36 16.64 -1.95 1.83
CA GLU A 36 18.11 -2.03 1.80
C GLU A 36 18.71 -2.41 3.15
N ARG A 37 18.24 -1.78 4.24
CA ARG A 37 18.73 -2.04 5.60
C ARG A 37 18.49 -3.49 6.02
N TYR A 38 17.32 -4.04 5.71
CA TYR A 38 16.93 -5.41 6.06
C TYR A 38 17.28 -6.44 4.99
N ARG A 39 17.94 -6.04 3.89
CA ARG A 39 18.21 -6.88 2.71
C ARG A 39 16.97 -7.60 2.18
N LEU A 40 15.83 -6.92 2.23
CA LEU A 40 14.55 -7.39 1.68
C LEU A 40 14.36 -6.84 0.26
N GLU A 41 13.55 -7.52 -0.54
CA GLU A 41 13.15 -7.03 -1.86
C GLU A 41 12.12 -5.90 -1.70
N PHE A 42 12.38 -4.74 -2.32
CA PHE A 42 11.39 -3.67 -2.40
C PHE A 42 10.40 -4.01 -3.52
N ILE A 43 9.14 -4.21 -3.17
CA ILE A 43 8.07 -4.50 -4.12
C ILE A 43 7.25 -3.24 -4.34
N ASP A 44 7.16 -2.83 -5.60
CA ASP A 44 6.32 -1.72 -6.01
C ASP A 44 4.86 -2.19 -6.16
N MET A 45 4.01 -1.73 -5.23
CA MET A 45 2.59 -2.05 -5.17
C MET A 45 1.79 -1.52 -6.38
N ASP A 46 2.28 -0.49 -7.09
CA ASP A 46 1.60 0.03 -8.29
C ASP A 46 1.71 -0.94 -9.48
N THR A 47 2.78 -1.74 -9.52
CA THR A 47 3.02 -2.76 -10.55
C THR A 47 2.65 -4.17 -10.08
N PHE A 48 2.31 -4.31 -8.80
CA PHE A 48 2.07 -5.58 -8.14
C PHE A 48 0.78 -6.23 -8.63
N ARG A 49 0.89 -7.49 -9.04
CA ARG A 49 -0.26 -8.31 -9.41
C ARG A 49 -0.54 -9.35 -8.35
N ILE A 50 -1.65 -9.15 -7.65
CA ILE A 50 -2.16 -10.11 -6.66
C ILE A 50 -2.79 -11.28 -7.40
N ASP A 51 -2.35 -12.49 -7.05
CA ASP A 51 -3.08 -13.71 -7.42
C ASP A 51 -4.40 -13.75 -6.62
N GLN A 52 -5.52 -13.56 -7.31
CA GLN A 52 -6.82 -13.48 -6.65
C GLN A 52 -7.24 -14.79 -5.98
N ASP A 53 -6.83 -15.94 -6.51
CA ASP A 53 -7.18 -17.24 -5.94
C ASP A 53 -6.37 -17.49 -4.66
N LEU A 54 -5.08 -17.11 -4.67
CA LEU A 54 -4.26 -17.10 -3.45
C LEU A 54 -4.81 -16.13 -2.41
N PHE A 55 -5.20 -14.92 -2.82
CA PHE A 55 -5.77 -13.92 -1.93
C PHE A 55 -7.05 -14.41 -1.25
N ARG A 56 -7.95 -15.06 -2.01
CA ARG A 56 -9.18 -15.67 -1.45
C ARG A 56 -8.90 -16.90 -0.59
N SER A 57 -7.77 -17.58 -0.79
CA SER A 57 -7.41 -18.76 0.00
C SER A 57 -6.96 -18.42 1.43
N ILE A 58 -6.59 -17.17 1.69
CA ILE A 58 -6.13 -16.70 3.00
C ILE A 58 -7.23 -15.86 3.67
N PRO A 59 -7.58 -16.13 4.94
CA PRO A 59 -8.54 -15.31 5.68
C PRO A 59 -8.10 -13.85 5.77
N ALA A 60 -9.01 -12.92 5.44
CA ALA A 60 -8.75 -11.48 5.54
C ALA A 60 -8.37 -11.02 6.96
N ASP A 61 -8.92 -11.66 7.99
CA ASP A 61 -8.58 -11.37 9.40
C ASP A 61 -7.08 -11.57 9.69
N LEU A 62 -6.45 -12.59 9.10
CA LEU A 62 -5.00 -12.81 9.25
C LEU A 62 -4.21 -11.71 8.53
N MET A 63 -4.60 -11.34 7.31
CA MET A 63 -3.94 -10.27 6.57
C MET A 63 -3.98 -8.94 7.33
N LEU A 64 -5.12 -8.61 7.94
CA LEU A 64 -5.30 -7.40 8.73
C LEU A 64 -4.54 -7.45 10.06
N ARG A 65 -4.64 -8.57 10.78
CA ARG A 65 -4.02 -8.74 12.10
C ARG A 65 -2.49 -8.66 12.04
N TYR A 66 -1.90 -9.14 10.96
CA TYR A 66 -0.46 -9.16 10.75
C TYR A 66 0.00 -8.15 9.69
N GLU A 67 -0.89 -7.23 9.28
CA GLU A 67 -0.62 -6.14 8.32
C GLU A 67 0.15 -6.56 7.06
N PHE A 68 -0.21 -7.71 6.47
CA PHE A 68 0.43 -8.23 5.27
C PHE A 68 -0.56 -8.51 4.14
N VAL A 69 -0.05 -8.57 2.92
CA VAL A 69 -0.77 -9.09 1.75
C VAL A 69 0.00 -10.25 1.12
N PRO A 70 -0.69 -11.31 0.64
CA PRO A 70 -0.01 -12.43 0.00
C PRO A 70 0.56 -12.02 -1.36
N TYR A 71 1.82 -12.36 -1.60
CA TYR A 71 2.47 -12.15 -2.90
C TYR A 71 2.30 -13.36 -3.80
N ARG A 72 2.91 -14.47 -3.41
CA ARG A 72 2.88 -15.73 -4.17
C ARG A 72 3.14 -16.91 -3.26
N ARG A 73 2.74 -18.09 -3.72
CA ARG A 73 3.06 -19.35 -3.07
C ARG A 73 4.10 -20.10 -3.88
N VAL A 74 5.22 -20.43 -3.24
CA VAL A 74 6.31 -21.23 -3.83
C VAL A 74 6.36 -22.56 -3.08
N GLY A 75 5.69 -23.58 -3.64
CA GLY A 75 5.54 -24.88 -3.01
C GLY A 75 4.76 -24.79 -1.69
N LYS A 76 5.47 -24.96 -0.56
CA LYS A 76 4.91 -24.84 0.80
C LYS A 76 5.17 -23.49 1.46
N THR A 77 5.93 -22.62 0.80
CA THR A 77 6.28 -21.29 1.31
C THR A 77 5.29 -20.27 0.78
N LEU A 78 4.76 -19.42 1.66
CA LEU A 78 3.99 -18.25 1.30
C LEU A 78 4.91 -17.03 1.40
N GLU A 79 5.12 -16.34 0.29
CA GLU A 79 5.76 -15.04 0.29
C GLU A 79 4.69 -13.96 0.53
N ILE A 80 5.01 -13.02 1.42
CA ILE A 80 4.12 -11.94 1.84
C ILE A 80 4.79 -10.59 1.62
N VAL A 81 3.98 -9.55 1.42
CA VAL A 81 4.42 -8.16 1.39
C VAL A 81 3.92 -7.48 2.65
N VAL A 82 4.80 -6.73 3.32
CA VAL A 82 4.52 -5.98 4.54
C VAL A 82 5.01 -4.55 4.38
N SER A 83 4.30 -3.60 4.97
CA SER A 83 4.71 -2.19 5.01
C SER A 83 5.85 -1.95 6.00
N ASP A 84 5.81 -2.64 7.15
CA ASP A 84 6.86 -2.59 8.18
C ASP A 84 7.27 -4.00 8.61
N PRO A 85 8.43 -4.52 8.16
CA PRO A 85 8.93 -5.84 8.54
C PRO A 85 9.35 -5.94 10.01
N THR A 86 9.44 -4.82 10.74
CA THR A 86 9.75 -4.81 12.18
C THR A 86 8.51 -5.02 13.05
N ASN A 87 7.31 -4.83 12.49
CA ASN A 87 6.03 -4.94 13.17
C ASN A 87 5.37 -6.31 12.96
N LEU A 88 6.16 -7.38 12.86
CA LEU A 88 5.62 -8.74 12.85
C LEU A 88 5.59 -9.23 14.30
N PRO A 89 4.39 -9.43 14.91
CA PRO A 89 4.28 -10.22 16.13
C PRO A 89 5.00 -11.54 15.87
N MET A 90 5.96 -11.91 16.72
CA MET A 90 6.72 -13.15 16.54
C MET A 90 5.74 -14.29 16.23
N ILE A 91 5.88 -14.86 15.04
CA ILE A 91 5.24 -16.11 14.66
C ILE A 91 5.93 -17.16 15.54
N ASP A 92 5.29 -17.57 16.64
CA ASP A 92 5.66 -18.76 17.41
C ASP A 92 4.95 -19.99 16.83
#